data_AF-A0AAD5USB0-F1
#
_entry.id   AF-A0AAD5USB0-F1
#
_cell.length_a   1.000
_cell.length_b   1.000
_cell.length_c   1.000
_cell.angle_alpha   90.00
_cell.angle_beta   90.00
_cell.angle_gamma   90.00
#
_symmetry.space_group_name_H-M   'P 1'
#
loop_
_entity.id
_entity.type
_entity.pdbx_description
1 polymer ?
#
loop_
_entity_poly.entity_id
_entity_poly.type
_entity_poly.pdbx_seq_one_letter_code
_entity_poly.pdbx_strand_id
1 'polypeptide(L)'
;MPLFDSHLDKTHLASILRTMIDQFPSSTEGPRITSLPGSQPPQPDPEFVVINDIIQERLRQWDLGIDPQLSYPKFTAGQYLAITAYKHLLSPTVQAEIALYTGLAFIIDDQLVLTQAVQEFAPRFCSGSRQLHPVLDYFVATCHALSKYFPTYGASSIYASTIDFVNSDCHQNEKEAKEMSLYGDSVPFIDFMRERDGIAVAYTAFIWLREEFPSTAEYIQVFP
;
A
#
# COMPACT_ATOMS: atom_id res chain seq x y z
N MET A 1 23.15 -13.82 -30.80
CA MET A 1 22.50 -13.48 -29.52
C MET A 1 23.43 -12.49 -28.82
N PRO A 2 23.23 -11.16 -28.96
CA PRO A 2 24.08 -10.20 -28.29
C PRO A 2 23.59 -10.03 -26.85
N LEU A 3 24.57 -9.99 -25.93
CA LEU A 3 24.42 -9.70 -24.51
C LEU A 3 23.77 -8.32 -24.33
N PHE A 4 22.79 -8.24 -23.44
CA PHE A 4 22.16 -6.98 -23.03
C PHE A 4 23.21 -6.06 -22.41
N ASP A 5 23.59 -5.02 -23.14
CA ASP A 5 24.36 -3.90 -22.63
C ASP A 5 23.37 -2.87 -22.08
N SER A 6 22.73 -3.18 -20.95
CA SER A 6 21.91 -2.20 -20.23
C SER A 6 22.84 -1.36 -19.36
N HIS A 7 23.26 -0.22 -19.90
CA HIS A 7 23.82 0.87 -19.11
C HIS A 7 22.73 1.40 -18.17
N LEU A 8 22.56 0.70 -17.04
CA LEU A 8 21.82 1.19 -15.90
C LEU A 8 22.56 2.45 -15.42
N ASP A 9 21.97 3.64 -15.60
CA ASP A 9 22.55 4.86 -15.03
C ASP A 9 22.33 4.83 -13.51
N LYS A 10 23.28 4.17 -12.83
CA LYS A 10 23.31 4.04 -11.36
C LYS A 10 23.26 5.41 -10.67
N THR A 11 23.68 6.47 -11.36
CA THR A 11 23.63 7.85 -10.86
C THR A 11 22.19 8.35 -10.74
N HIS A 12 21.34 8.00 -11.70
CA HIS A 12 19.93 8.39 -11.70
C HIS A 12 19.13 7.64 -10.61
N LEU A 13 19.29 6.32 -10.49
CA LEU A 13 18.69 5.52 -9.42
C LEU A 13 19.16 5.96 -8.03
N ALA A 14 20.46 6.21 -7.88
CA ALA A 14 21.00 6.73 -6.62
C ALA A 14 20.46 8.12 -6.28
N SER A 15 20.20 8.97 -7.28
CA SER A 15 19.57 10.29 -7.08
C SER A 15 18.12 10.16 -6.62
N ILE A 16 17.35 9.22 -7.18
CA ILE A 16 15.95 8.96 -6.79
C ILE A 16 15.90 8.41 -5.36
N LEU A 17 16.70 7.38 -5.06
CA LEU A 17 16.80 6.81 -3.72
C LEU A 17 17.29 7.84 -2.69
N ARG A 18 18.24 8.69 -3.07
CA ARG A 18 18.71 9.79 -2.22
C ARG A 18 17.62 10.85 -2.02
N THR A 19 16.85 11.18 -3.05
CA THR A 19 15.71 12.11 -2.93
C THR A 19 14.62 11.54 -2.02
N MET A 20 14.34 10.23 -2.09
CA MET A 20 13.43 9.56 -1.15
C MET A 20 13.95 9.66 0.28
N ILE A 21 15.22 9.38 0.51
CA ILE A 21 15.86 9.47 1.84
C ILE A 21 15.87 10.92 2.36
N ASP A 22 16.20 11.89 1.51
CA ASP A 22 16.30 13.31 1.88
C ASP A 22 14.92 13.96 2.09
N GLN A 23 13.86 13.39 1.51
CA GLN A 23 12.47 13.80 1.75
C GLN A 23 11.90 13.24 3.05
N PHE A 24 12.54 12.24 3.69
CA PHE A 24 12.21 11.86 5.05
C PHE A 24 12.80 12.89 6.03
N PRO A 25 11.99 13.64 6.79
CA PRO A 25 12.52 14.57 7.77
C PRO A 25 13.32 13.78 8.83
N SER A 26 14.56 14.18 9.07
CA SER A 26 15.46 13.62 10.10
C SER A 26 15.03 13.97 11.53
N SER A 27 13.74 14.25 11.76
CA SER A 27 13.23 14.69 13.06
C SER A 27 12.87 13.47 13.92
N THR A 28 13.74 13.15 14.86
CA THR A 28 13.44 12.30 16.03
C THR A 28 12.51 12.96 17.03
N GLU A 29 11.98 14.15 16.75
CA GLU A 29 10.94 14.79 17.54
C GLU A 29 9.60 14.67 16.83
N GLY A 30 8.72 13.83 17.38
CA GLY A 30 7.30 13.87 17.05
C GLY A 30 6.73 15.27 17.31
N PRO A 31 5.69 15.70 16.59
CA PRO A 31 5.14 17.03 16.75
C PRO A 31 4.64 17.21 18.19
N ARG A 32 5.35 18.01 19.00
CA ARG A 32 4.77 18.59 20.21
C ARG A 32 3.70 19.57 19.75
N ILE A 33 2.45 19.15 19.84
CA ILE A 33 1.32 20.05 19.73
C ILE A 33 1.27 20.89 21.02
N THR A 34 2.10 21.92 21.09
CA THR A 34 1.83 23.08 21.92
C THR A 34 1.33 24.17 21.00
N SER A 35 0.01 24.22 20.80
CA SER A 35 -0.63 25.32 20.09
C SER A 35 -0.38 26.62 20.85
N LEU A 36 0.36 27.55 20.25
CA LEU A 36 0.42 28.93 20.72
C LEU A 36 -0.99 29.53 20.58
N PRO A 37 -1.51 30.26 21.58
CA PRO A 37 -2.80 30.93 21.45
C PRO A 37 -2.73 31.97 20.32
N GLY A 38 -3.49 31.76 19.25
CA GLY A 38 -3.64 32.73 18.14
C GLY A 38 -2.93 32.38 16.83
N SER A 39 -2.19 31.27 16.73
CA SER A 39 -1.73 30.80 15.42
C SER A 39 -2.87 30.11 14.68
N GLN A 40 -3.33 30.73 13.59
CA GLN A 40 -4.23 30.10 12.63
C GLN A 40 -3.63 28.75 12.22
N PRO A 41 -4.40 27.64 12.21
CA PRO A 41 -3.86 26.35 11.82
C PRO A 41 -3.21 26.48 10.43
N PRO A 42 -2.03 25.88 10.22
CA PRO A 42 -1.39 25.94 8.92
C PRO A 42 -2.39 25.49 7.85
N GLN A 43 -2.49 26.28 6.77
CA GLN A 43 -3.33 25.90 5.64
C GLN A 43 -2.84 24.53 5.13
N PRO A 44 -3.74 23.57 4.90
CA PRO A 44 -3.34 22.27 4.40
C PRO A 44 -2.63 22.44 3.05
N ASP A 45 -1.61 21.63 2.82
CA ASP A 45 -0.87 21.58 1.56
C ASP A 45 -1.87 21.44 0.38
N PRO A 46 -1.80 22.29 -0.67
CA PRO A 46 -2.68 22.16 -1.82
C PRO A 46 -2.73 20.73 -2.41
N GLU A 47 -1.61 20.00 -2.40
CA GLU A 47 -1.54 18.61 -2.86
C GLU A 47 -2.39 17.68 -1.98
N PHE A 48 -2.35 17.90 -0.65
CA PHE A 48 -3.19 17.17 0.30
C PHE A 48 -4.68 17.34 0.01
N VAL A 49 -5.11 18.57 -0.29
CA VAL A 49 -6.51 18.89 -0.59
C VAL A 49 -6.97 18.17 -1.86
N VAL A 50 -6.18 18.21 -2.94
CA VAL A 50 -6.52 17.55 -4.21
C VAL A 50 -6.65 16.04 -4.03
N ILE A 51 -5.68 15.41 -3.35
CA ILE A 51 -5.72 13.96 -3.10
C ILE A 51 -6.93 13.59 -2.24
N ASN A 52 -7.22 14.38 -1.19
CA ASN A 52 -8.41 14.17 -0.38
C ASN A 52 -9.68 14.23 -1.23
N ASP A 53 -9.82 15.23 -2.09
CA ASP A 53 -11.03 15.38 -2.91
C ASP A 53 -11.25 14.17 -3.83
N ILE A 54 -10.18 13.60 -4.41
CA ILE A 54 -10.25 12.37 -5.20
C ILE A 54 -10.68 11.18 -4.35
N ILE A 55 -10.06 11.00 -3.16
CA ILE A 55 -10.41 9.92 -2.23
C ILE A 55 -11.88 10.04 -1.81
N GLN A 56 -12.34 11.23 -1.41
CA GLN A 56 -13.71 11.46 -0.97
C GLN A 56 -14.71 11.20 -2.10
N GLU A 57 -14.40 11.60 -3.34
CA GLU A 57 -15.25 11.28 -4.49
C GLU A 57 -15.38 9.77 -4.71
N ARG A 58 -14.29 9.01 -4.55
CA ARG A 58 -14.35 7.54 -4.61
C ARG A 58 -15.17 6.94 -3.49
N LEU A 59 -14.92 7.37 -2.24
CA LEU A 59 -15.61 6.85 -1.07
C LEU A 59 -17.11 7.15 -1.10
N ARG A 60 -17.55 8.27 -1.68
CA ARG A 60 -18.98 8.57 -1.90
C ARG A 60 -19.68 7.54 -2.78
N GLN A 61 -18.94 6.87 -3.66
CA GLN A 61 -19.46 5.85 -4.57
C GLN A 61 -19.38 4.44 -3.99
N TRP A 62 -18.69 4.26 -2.85
CA TRP A 62 -18.44 2.96 -2.25
C TRP A 62 -19.40 2.69 -1.09
N ASP A 63 -20.10 1.58 -1.17
CA ASP A 63 -20.75 0.98 0.00
C ASP A 63 -19.85 -0.13 0.56
N LEU A 64 -19.10 0.18 1.63
CA LEU A 64 -18.16 -0.75 2.25
C LEU A 64 -18.83 -1.80 3.13
N GLY A 65 -20.11 -1.61 3.51
CA GLY A 65 -20.78 -2.45 4.50
C GLY A 65 -20.19 -2.36 5.91
N ILE A 66 -19.40 -1.32 6.21
CA ILE A 66 -18.73 -1.07 7.49
C ILE A 66 -19.11 0.32 8.00
N ASP A 67 -19.14 0.49 9.33
CA ASP A 67 -19.35 1.79 9.96
C ASP A 67 -18.32 2.82 9.46
N PRO A 68 -18.76 3.95 8.86
CA PRO A 68 -17.87 5.01 8.42
C PRO A 68 -16.92 5.54 9.50
N GLN A 69 -17.33 5.51 10.78
CA GLN A 69 -16.47 5.93 11.90
C GLN A 69 -15.24 5.02 12.08
N LEU A 70 -15.35 3.75 11.68
CA LEU A 70 -14.25 2.79 11.73
C LEU A 70 -13.40 2.84 10.45
N SER A 71 -14.02 3.05 9.28
CA SER A 71 -13.30 3.03 8.00
C SER A 71 -12.60 4.35 7.66
N TYR A 72 -13.18 5.51 7.97
CA TYR A 72 -12.58 6.80 7.58
C TYR A 72 -11.17 7.05 8.13
N PRO A 73 -10.87 6.75 9.41
CA PRO A 73 -9.50 6.90 9.92
C PRO A 73 -8.47 6.09 9.11
N LYS A 74 -8.87 4.96 8.51
CA LYS A 74 -7.99 4.09 7.71
C LYS A 74 -7.61 4.74 6.38
N PHE A 75 -8.58 5.34 5.69
CA PHE A 75 -8.32 6.10 4.47
C PHE A 75 -7.51 7.36 4.74
N THR A 76 -7.74 8.04 5.86
CA THR A 76 -6.91 9.17 6.30
C THR A 76 -5.46 8.74 6.53
N ALA A 77 -5.24 7.60 7.21
CA ALA A 77 -3.90 7.07 7.40
C ALA A 77 -3.23 6.69 6.06
N GLY A 78 -3.98 6.05 5.15
CA GLY A 78 -3.51 5.76 3.79
C GLY A 78 -3.14 7.02 3.01
N GLN A 79 -3.90 8.10 3.15
CA GLN A 79 -3.58 9.39 2.55
C GLN A 79 -2.26 9.95 3.08
N TYR A 80 -2.08 9.97 4.40
CA TYR A 80 -0.81 10.43 4.99
C TYR A 80 0.38 9.60 4.52
N LEU A 81 0.21 8.28 4.40
CA LEU A 81 1.25 7.42 3.83
C LEU A 81 1.55 7.81 2.38
N ALA A 82 0.51 7.98 1.55
CA ALA A 82 0.68 8.32 0.13
C ALA A 82 1.43 9.65 -0.08
N ILE A 83 1.03 10.72 0.61
CA ILE A 83 1.64 12.04 0.43
C ILE A 83 3.07 12.13 0.98
N THR A 84 3.40 11.31 1.98
CA THR A 84 4.72 11.37 2.62
C THR A 84 5.72 10.46 1.90
N ALA A 85 5.32 9.23 1.56
CA ALA A 85 6.19 8.23 0.98
C ALA A 85 6.26 8.29 -0.56
N TYR A 86 5.23 8.86 -1.22
CA TYR A 86 5.11 8.86 -2.67
C TYR A 86 4.97 10.26 -3.27
N LYS A 87 5.55 11.27 -2.61
CA LYS A 87 5.57 12.66 -3.08
C LYS A 87 6.23 12.81 -4.46
N HIS A 88 7.17 11.93 -4.80
CA HIS A 88 7.90 11.96 -6.07
C HIS A 88 7.05 11.57 -7.28
N LEU A 89 5.88 10.93 -7.10
CA LEU A 89 5.07 10.41 -8.22
C LEU A 89 4.37 11.50 -9.06
N LEU A 90 4.40 12.78 -8.64
CA LEU A 90 3.83 13.97 -9.29
C LEU A 90 2.37 13.83 -9.82
N SER A 91 1.66 12.77 -9.44
CA SER A 91 0.32 12.42 -9.91
C SER A 91 -0.60 12.22 -8.70
N PRO A 92 -1.41 13.24 -8.38
CA PRO A 92 -2.39 13.16 -7.28
C PRO A 92 -3.38 11.99 -7.43
N THR A 93 -3.67 11.60 -8.68
CA THR A 93 -4.53 10.44 -8.95
C THR A 93 -3.88 9.14 -8.51
N VAL A 94 -2.60 8.92 -8.84
CA VAL A 94 -1.90 7.68 -8.42
C VAL A 94 -1.72 7.65 -6.91
N GLN A 95 -1.35 8.78 -6.29
CA GLN A 95 -1.25 8.88 -4.83
C GLN A 95 -2.60 8.60 -4.15
N ALA A 96 -3.72 9.06 -4.70
CA ALA A 96 -5.05 8.75 -4.19
C ALA A 96 -5.40 7.26 -4.30
N GLU A 97 -5.05 6.60 -5.42
CA GLU A 97 -5.28 5.15 -5.58
C GLU A 97 -4.40 4.34 -4.61
N ILE A 98 -3.15 4.76 -4.35
CA ILE A 98 -2.29 4.16 -3.31
C ILE A 98 -2.92 4.36 -1.92
N ALA A 99 -3.43 5.55 -1.62
CA ALA A 99 -4.09 5.84 -0.36
C ALA A 99 -5.34 4.97 -0.12
N LEU A 100 -6.15 4.77 -1.16
CA LEU A 100 -7.31 3.87 -1.12
C LEU A 100 -6.90 2.42 -0.92
N TYR A 101 -5.87 1.96 -1.63
CA TYR A 101 -5.29 0.63 -1.46
C TYR A 101 -4.83 0.40 -0.01
N THR A 102 -4.06 1.32 0.55
CA THR A 102 -3.58 1.27 1.92
C THR A 102 -4.72 1.32 2.94
N GLY A 103 -5.72 2.17 2.73
CA GLY A 103 -6.89 2.25 3.60
C GLY A 103 -7.68 0.94 3.64
N LEU A 104 -7.89 0.29 2.50
CA LEU A 104 -8.53 -1.03 2.40
C LEU A 104 -7.69 -2.12 3.10
N ALA A 105 -6.37 -2.10 2.92
CA ALA A 105 -5.47 -3.01 3.63
C ALA A 105 -5.60 -2.86 5.16
N PHE A 106 -5.61 -1.63 5.68
CA PHE A 106 -5.82 -1.41 7.11
C PHE A 106 -7.20 -1.85 7.62
N ILE A 107 -8.25 -1.74 6.80
CA ILE A 107 -9.59 -2.24 7.17
C ILE A 107 -9.56 -3.77 7.34
N ILE A 108 -8.82 -4.47 6.48
CA ILE A 108 -8.66 -5.93 6.54
C ILE A 108 -7.83 -6.31 7.77
N ASP A 109 -6.68 -5.66 7.98
CA ASP A 109 -5.77 -5.89 9.12
C ASP A 109 -6.44 -5.66 10.50
N ASP A 110 -7.30 -4.65 10.59
CA ASP A 110 -8.12 -4.36 11.78
C ASP A 110 -9.28 -5.36 12.01
N GLN A 111 -9.39 -6.42 11.20
CA GLN A 111 -10.44 -7.45 11.28
C GLN A 111 -11.87 -6.88 11.16
N LEU A 112 -12.04 -5.81 10.37
CA LEU A 112 -13.37 -5.25 10.09
C LEU A 112 -14.11 -6.01 8.97
N VAL A 113 -13.48 -7.03 8.39
CA VAL A 113 -14.04 -7.92 7.38
C VAL A 113 -14.25 -9.31 8.00
N LEU A 114 -15.36 -9.97 7.64
CA LEU A 114 -15.66 -11.32 8.13
C LEU A 114 -14.56 -12.32 7.74
N THR A 115 -14.08 -13.11 8.69
CA THR A 115 -13.01 -14.10 8.49
C THR A 115 -13.30 -15.06 7.34
N GLN A 116 -14.55 -15.51 7.17
CA GLN A 116 -14.90 -16.40 6.05
C GLN A 116 -14.73 -15.73 4.68
N ALA A 117 -14.92 -14.41 4.61
CA ALA A 117 -14.71 -13.67 3.36
C ALA A 117 -13.22 -13.56 3.02
N VAL A 118 -12.37 -13.36 4.04
CA VAL A 118 -10.91 -13.31 3.90
C VAL A 118 -10.35 -14.68 3.48
N GLN A 119 -10.82 -15.78 4.09
CA GLN A 119 -10.44 -17.16 3.75
C GLN A 119 -10.66 -17.51 2.27
N GLU A 120 -11.74 -16.98 1.69
CA GLU A 120 -12.13 -17.25 0.31
C GLU A 120 -11.53 -16.25 -0.70
N PHE A 121 -10.71 -15.30 -0.25
CA PHE A 121 -10.22 -14.22 -1.09
C PHE A 121 -9.37 -14.72 -2.26
N ALA A 122 -8.29 -15.44 -1.97
CA ALA A 122 -7.33 -15.90 -2.98
C ALA A 122 -7.94 -16.81 -4.06
N PRO A 123 -8.72 -17.87 -3.74
CA PRO A 123 -9.33 -18.71 -4.77
C PRO A 123 -10.34 -17.93 -5.64
N ARG A 124 -11.10 -17.00 -5.04
CA ARG A 124 -12.02 -16.13 -5.79
C ARG A 124 -11.27 -15.15 -6.67
N PHE A 125 -10.20 -14.55 -6.15
CA PHE A 125 -9.34 -13.63 -6.87
C PHE A 125 -8.77 -14.29 -8.13
N CYS A 126 -8.15 -15.46 -7.99
CA CYS A 126 -7.54 -16.19 -9.09
C CYS A 126 -8.56 -16.71 -10.13
N SER A 127 -9.80 -16.98 -9.71
CA SER A 127 -10.86 -17.42 -10.62
C SER A 127 -11.66 -16.28 -11.25
N GLY A 128 -11.38 -15.03 -10.90
CA GLY A 128 -12.17 -13.87 -11.32
C GLY A 128 -13.59 -13.85 -10.75
N SER A 129 -13.84 -14.59 -9.68
CA SER A 129 -15.12 -14.61 -8.99
C SER A 129 -15.28 -13.36 -8.13
N ARG A 130 -16.53 -12.92 -7.94
CA ARG A 130 -16.84 -11.83 -7.01
C ARG A 130 -16.42 -12.20 -5.58
N GLN A 131 -15.88 -11.23 -4.85
CA GLN A 131 -15.49 -11.41 -3.47
C GLN A 131 -16.71 -11.50 -2.54
N LEU A 132 -16.52 -12.06 -1.35
CA LEU A 132 -17.60 -12.24 -0.38
C LEU A 132 -17.94 -10.98 0.42
N HIS A 133 -17.11 -9.96 0.35
CA HIS A 133 -17.27 -8.72 1.09
C HIS A 133 -16.98 -7.50 0.21
N PRO A 134 -17.76 -6.41 0.30
CA PRO A 134 -17.55 -5.21 -0.52
C PRO A 134 -16.14 -4.62 -0.43
N VAL A 135 -15.54 -4.57 0.76
CA VAL A 135 -14.13 -4.15 0.94
C VAL A 135 -13.19 -4.94 0.05
N LEU A 136 -13.34 -6.26 -0.02
CA LEU A 136 -12.49 -7.12 -0.84
C LEU A 136 -12.76 -6.88 -2.34
N ASP A 137 -14.02 -6.68 -2.74
CA ASP A 137 -14.36 -6.28 -4.12
C ASP A 137 -13.67 -4.96 -4.51
N TYR A 138 -13.71 -3.94 -3.64
CA TYR A 138 -13.01 -2.66 -3.89
C TYR A 138 -11.49 -2.81 -3.84
N PHE A 139 -10.96 -3.73 -3.04
CA PHE A 139 -9.51 -3.96 -2.99
C PHE A 139 -9.01 -4.55 -4.30
N VAL A 140 -9.73 -5.52 -4.87
CA VAL A 140 -9.48 -6.05 -6.22
C VAL A 140 -9.60 -4.95 -7.28
N ALA A 141 -10.67 -4.15 -7.23
CA ALA A 141 -10.86 -3.06 -8.17
C ALA A 141 -9.73 -2.02 -8.11
N THR A 142 -9.24 -1.71 -6.91
CA THR A 142 -8.13 -0.77 -6.68
C THR A 142 -6.82 -1.34 -7.20
N CYS A 143 -6.55 -2.65 -7.00
CA CYS A 143 -5.40 -3.32 -7.62
C CYS A 143 -5.44 -3.23 -9.15
N HIS A 144 -6.63 -3.42 -9.75
CA HIS A 144 -6.83 -3.25 -11.18
C HIS A 144 -6.59 -1.80 -11.65
N ALA A 145 -7.05 -0.81 -10.89
CA ALA A 145 -6.79 0.60 -11.20
C ALA A 145 -5.28 0.90 -11.16
N LEU A 146 -4.60 0.51 -10.08
CA LEU A 146 -3.17 0.72 -9.88
C LEU A 146 -2.33 0.03 -10.97
N SER A 147 -2.68 -1.20 -11.36
CA SER A 147 -1.92 -1.98 -12.36
C SER A 147 -1.74 -1.29 -13.72
N LYS A 148 -2.59 -0.30 -14.04
CA LYS A 148 -2.50 0.50 -15.27
C LYS A 148 -1.30 1.46 -15.25
N TYR A 149 -0.89 1.92 -14.07
CA TYR A 149 0.15 2.93 -13.88
C TYR A 149 1.56 2.35 -13.74
N PHE A 150 1.69 1.07 -13.39
CA PHE A 150 2.99 0.44 -13.13
C PHE A 150 3.39 -0.54 -14.23
N PRO A 151 4.69 -0.73 -14.52
CA PRO A 151 5.17 -1.74 -15.48
C PRO A 151 4.71 -3.15 -15.13
N THR A 152 4.82 -4.09 -16.07
CA THR A 152 4.29 -5.46 -15.91
C THR A 152 4.73 -6.11 -14.61
N TYR A 153 6.02 -6.05 -14.27
CA TYR A 153 6.50 -6.61 -13.01
C TYR A 153 5.89 -5.91 -11.79
N GLY A 154 5.90 -4.56 -11.75
CA GLY A 154 5.31 -3.82 -10.64
C GLY A 154 3.82 -4.10 -10.46
N ALA A 155 3.07 -4.15 -11.56
CA ALA A 155 1.65 -4.53 -11.58
C ALA A 155 1.43 -5.94 -11.03
N SER A 156 2.21 -6.94 -11.48
CA SER A 156 2.15 -8.31 -10.96
C SER A 156 2.53 -8.40 -9.48
N SER A 157 3.54 -7.65 -9.06
CA SER A 157 3.98 -7.57 -7.66
C SER A 157 2.89 -7.02 -6.75
N ILE A 158 2.14 -6.00 -7.19
CA ILE A 158 0.98 -5.48 -6.44
C ILE A 158 -0.03 -6.60 -6.18
N TYR A 159 -0.46 -7.32 -7.21
CA TYR A 159 -1.41 -8.42 -7.03
C TYR A 159 -0.87 -9.54 -6.15
N ALA A 160 0.38 -9.97 -6.37
CA ALA A 160 1.00 -11.04 -5.59
C ALA A 160 1.06 -10.68 -4.09
N SER A 161 1.55 -9.48 -3.78
CA SER A 161 1.60 -8.97 -2.41
C SER A 161 0.22 -8.81 -1.77
N THR A 162 -0.80 -8.41 -2.55
CA THR A 162 -2.18 -8.36 -2.03
C THR A 162 -2.68 -9.74 -1.63
N ILE A 163 -2.45 -10.76 -2.47
CA ILE A 163 -2.84 -12.14 -2.15
C ILE A 163 -2.08 -12.65 -0.92
N ASP A 164 -0.78 -12.40 -0.86
CA ASP A 164 0.05 -12.80 0.28
C ASP A 164 -0.42 -12.15 1.58
N PHE A 165 -0.71 -10.86 1.56
CA PHE A 165 -1.22 -10.12 2.70
C PHE A 165 -2.55 -10.67 3.21
N VAL A 166 -3.54 -10.83 2.34
CA VAL A 166 -4.87 -11.31 2.75
C VAL A 166 -4.80 -12.76 3.26
N ASN A 167 -3.95 -13.59 2.66
CA ASN A 167 -3.72 -14.95 3.15
C ASN A 167 -3.02 -14.97 4.52
N SER A 168 -2.04 -14.09 4.73
CA SER A 168 -1.36 -13.97 6.02
C SER A 168 -2.28 -13.42 7.11
N ASP A 169 -3.10 -12.41 6.80
CA ASP A 169 -4.12 -11.90 7.72
C ASP A 169 -5.13 -12.99 8.08
N CYS A 170 -5.60 -13.75 7.09
CA CYS A 170 -6.44 -14.92 7.33
C CYS A 170 -5.80 -15.88 8.33
N HIS A 171 -4.55 -16.28 8.09
CA HIS A 171 -3.85 -17.24 8.95
C HIS A 171 -3.66 -16.70 10.36
N GLN A 172 -3.27 -15.43 10.53
CA GLN A 172 -3.12 -14.81 11.85
C GLN A 172 -4.45 -14.74 12.62
N ASN A 173 -5.56 -14.73 11.91
CA ASN A 173 -6.90 -14.68 12.48
C ASN A 173 -7.54 -16.03 12.75
N GLU A 174 -6.94 -17.12 12.29
CA GLU A 174 -7.35 -18.49 12.63
C GLU A 174 -7.18 -18.75 14.13
N LYS A 175 -8.15 -19.45 14.71
CA LYS A 175 -8.15 -19.76 16.14
C LYS A 175 -6.92 -20.58 16.52
N GLU A 176 -6.57 -21.55 15.68
CA GLU A 176 -5.42 -22.42 15.86
C GLU A 176 -4.11 -21.62 15.88
N ALA A 177 -3.98 -20.61 15.02
CA ALA A 177 -2.81 -19.73 15.01
C ALA A 177 -2.74 -18.84 16.26
N LYS A 178 -3.87 -18.30 16.72
CA LYS A 178 -3.94 -17.48 17.95
C LYS A 178 -3.65 -18.28 19.21
N GLU A 179 -3.94 -19.58 19.23
CA GLU A 179 -3.70 -20.48 20.36
C GLU A 179 -2.35 -21.22 20.26
N MET A 180 -1.60 -21.05 19.17
CA MET A 180 -0.33 -21.75 18.98
C MET A 180 0.75 -21.23 19.92
N SER A 181 1.54 -22.15 20.48
CA SER A 181 2.79 -21.78 21.13
C SER A 181 3.90 -21.72 20.10
N LEU A 182 4.59 -20.58 20.03
CA LEU A 182 5.80 -20.45 19.22
C LEU A 182 6.94 -21.22 19.88
N TYR A 183 7.67 -22.01 19.09
CA TYR A 183 8.89 -22.68 19.52
C TYR A 183 10.04 -21.65 19.59
N GLY A 184 11.01 -21.87 20.49
CA GLY A 184 12.13 -20.92 20.67
C GLY A 184 12.95 -20.64 19.39
N ASP A 185 12.95 -21.57 18.43
CA ASP A 185 13.67 -21.46 17.16
C ASP A 185 12.78 -20.94 16.00
N SER A 186 11.59 -20.40 16.28
CA SER A 186 10.64 -19.94 15.25
C SER A 186 10.91 -18.53 14.71
N VAL A 187 12.10 -17.96 14.93
CA VAL A 187 12.46 -16.64 14.39
C VAL A 187 12.25 -16.54 12.87
N PRO A 188 12.67 -17.54 12.06
CA PRO A 188 12.42 -17.48 10.61
C PRO A 188 10.94 -17.46 10.22
N PHE A 189 10.06 -18.05 11.05
CA PHE A 189 8.63 -17.99 10.83
C PHE A 189 8.08 -16.57 11.09
N ILE A 190 8.61 -15.87 12.10
CA ILE A 190 8.23 -14.48 12.38
C ILE A 190 8.65 -13.58 11.21
N ASP A 191 9.87 -13.73 10.71
CA ASP A 191 10.36 -12.96 9.56
C ASP A 191 9.53 -13.24 8.31
N PHE A 192 9.23 -14.51 8.05
CA PHE A 192 8.37 -14.93 6.94
C PHE A 192 6.97 -14.32 7.03
N MET A 193 6.33 -14.37 8.20
CA MET A 193 5.01 -13.76 8.40
C MET A 193 5.05 -12.25 8.21
N ARG A 194 6.09 -11.58 8.73
CA ARG A 194 6.26 -10.15 8.60
C ARG A 194 6.46 -9.70 7.16
N GLU A 195 7.19 -10.48 6.37
CA GLU A 195 7.37 -10.21 4.94
C GLU A 195 6.04 -10.28 4.18
N ARG A 196 5.21 -11.28 4.50
CA ARG A 196 3.93 -11.49 3.81
C ARG A 196 2.81 -10.58 4.29
N ASP A 197 2.75 -10.23 5.58
CA ASP A 197 1.76 -9.30 6.11
C ASP A 197 2.12 -7.82 5.85
N GLY A 198 3.39 -7.51 5.62
CA GLY A 198 3.87 -6.14 5.51
C GLY A 198 3.56 -5.45 4.17
N ILE A 199 3.12 -6.19 3.14
CA ILE A 199 2.83 -5.68 1.79
C ILE A 199 4.04 -4.95 1.16
N ALA A 200 5.26 -5.24 1.64
CA ALA A 200 6.46 -4.45 1.31
C ALA A 200 6.73 -4.38 -0.20
N VAL A 201 6.55 -5.51 -0.89
CA VAL A 201 6.78 -5.63 -2.33
C VAL A 201 5.80 -4.78 -3.17
N ALA A 202 4.53 -4.64 -2.78
CA ALA A 202 3.61 -3.71 -3.45
C ALA A 202 4.01 -2.25 -3.21
N TYR A 203 4.39 -1.92 -1.98
CA TYR A 203 4.87 -0.57 -1.67
C TYR A 203 6.16 -0.23 -2.41
N THR A 204 7.07 -1.19 -2.62
CA THR A 204 8.23 -1.00 -3.50
C THR A 204 7.80 -0.83 -4.96
N ALA A 205 6.78 -1.56 -5.43
CA ALA A 205 6.27 -1.41 -6.80
C ALA A 205 5.67 -0.03 -7.08
N PHE A 206 4.99 0.57 -6.09
CA PHE A 206 4.40 1.89 -6.22
C PHE A 206 5.41 3.02 -6.48
N ILE A 207 6.70 2.75 -6.29
CA ILE A 207 7.77 3.73 -6.55
C ILE A 207 7.96 3.99 -8.05
N TRP A 208 7.72 2.99 -8.91
CA TRP A 208 8.24 2.96 -10.28
C TRP A 208 7.13 3.09 -11.33
N LEU A 209 6.70 4.32 -11.63
CA LEU A 209 5.67 4.58 -12.65
C LEU A 209 6.12 4.11 -14.03
N ARG A 210 5.18 3.56 -14.80
CA ARG A 210 5.42 3.08 -16.17
C ARG A 210 5.91 4.18 -17.10
N GLU A 211 5.40 5.39 -16.93
CA GLU A 211 5.75 6.53 -17.78
C GLU A 211 7.20 6.98 -17.58
N GLU A 212 7.72 6.81 -16.36
CA GLU A 212 9.09 7.21 -15.99
C GLU A 212 10.08 6.04 -16.12
N PHE A 213 9.65 4.83 -15.74
CA PHE A 213 10.46 3.61 -15.70
C PHE A 213 9.79 2.47 -16.50
N PRO A 214 9.71 2.58 -17.83
CA PRO A 214 8.99 1.59 -18.66
C PRO A 214 9.66 0.22 -18.67
N SER A 215 10.98 0.14 -18.44
CA SER A 215 11.73 -1.12 -18.40
C SER A 215 11.93 -1.60 -16.98
N THR A 216 11.48 -2.84 -16.68
CA THR A 216 11.74 -3.49 -15.39
C THR A 216 13.24 -3.60 -15.07
N ALA A 217 14.11 -3.69 -16.08
CA ALA A 217 15.56 -3.75 -15.87
C ALA A 217 16.11 -2.50 -15.15
N GLU A 218 15.41 -1.37 -15.22
CA GLU A 218 15.83 -0.11 -14.59
C GLU A 218 15.73 -0.14 -13.08
N TYR A 219 14.81 -0.91 -12.50
CA TYR A 219 14.55 -0.84 -11.06
C TYR A 219 14.47 -2.20 -10.36
N ILE A 220 14.48 -3.32 -11.08
CA ILE A 220 14.25 -4.65 -10.49
C ILE A 220 15.20 -4.99 -9.33
N GLN A 221 16.43 -4.47 -9.35
CA GLN A 221 17.45 -4.73 -8.32
C GLN A 221 17.20 -4.02 -6.99
N VAL A 222 16.17 -3.17 -6.90
CA VAL A 222 15.79 -2.49 -5.65
C VAL A 222 14.69 -3.24 -4.88
N PHE A 223 14.07 -4.25 -5.51
CA PHE A 223 13.10 -5.10 -4.80
C PHE A 223 13.86 -5.98 -3.80
N PRO A 224 13.32 -6.13 -2.56
CA PRO A 224 13.93 -6.96 -1.53
C PRO A 224 13.94 -8.45 -1.92
#